data_AF-A0A7K6DG03-F1
#
_entry.id   AF-A0A7K6DG03-F1
#
_cell.length_a   1.000
_cell.length_b   1.000
_cell.length_c   1.000
_cell.angle_alpha   90.00
_cell.angle_beta   90.00
_cell.angle_gamma   90.00
#
_symmetry.space_group_name_H-M   'P 1'
#
loop_
_entity.id
_entity.type
_entity.pdbx_description
1 polymer ?
#
loop_
_entity_poly.entity_id
_entity_poly.type
_entity_poly.pdbx_seq_one_letter_code
_entity_poly.pdbx_strand_id
1 'polypeptide(L)' 'GGRFALGLSGGSLVELLARELPPALMAAPGAEPSRWLVAFCDERLVPPEHPESTFGAYRVS' A
#
# COMPACT_ATOMS: atom_id res chain seq x y z
N GLY A 1 9.16 15.72 -15.37
CA GLY A 1 9.23 15.12 -14.01
C GLY A 1 8.18 14.06 -13.90
N GLY A 2 8.58 12.78 -13.81
CA GLY A 2 7.65 11.66 -13.73
C GLY A 2 7.17 11.41 -12.31
N ARG A 3 6.02 10.72 -12.19
CA ARG A 3 5.53 10.11 -10.96
C ARG A 3 5.51 8.61 -11.16
N PHE A 4 5.80 7.85 -10.11
CA PHE A 4 5.59 6.40 -10.10
C PHE A 4 4.23 6.12 -9.46
N ALA A 5 3.38 5.30 -10.10
CA ALA A 5 2.05 4.97 -9.59
C ALA A 5 1.97 3.48 -9.25
N LEU A 6 1.50 3.17 -8.04
CA LEU A 6 1.34 1.81 -7.53
C LEU A 6 -0.10 1.60 -7.06
N GLY A 7 -0.76 0.59 -7.63
CA GLY A 7 -2.04 0.08 -7.14
C GLY A 7 -1.82 -1.03 -6.11
N LEU A 8 -2.39 -0.87 -4.92
CA LEU A 8 -2.42 -1.89 -3.88
C LEU A 8 -3.76 -2.64 -3.95
N SER A 9 -3.70 -3.97 -4.02
CA SER A 9 -4.87 -4.82 -3.82
C SER A 9 -4.95 -5.31 -2.37
N GLY A 10 -6.15 -5.72 -1.96
CA GLY A 10 -6.32 -6.54 -0.76
C GLY A 10 -5.89 -8.00 -0.96
N GLY A 11 -6.25 -8.86 -0.01
CA GLY A 11 -6.02 -10.31 -0.07
C GLY A 11 -4.73 -10.78 0.61
N SER A 12 -4.20 -11.91 0.17
CA SER A 12 -3.16 -12.67 0.90
C SER A 12 -1.79 -11.99 0.99
N LEU A 13 -1.52 -10.96 0.17
CA LEU A 13 -0.23 -10.26 0.16
C LEU A 13 -0.19 -9.00 1.02
N VAL A 14 -1.31 -8.59 1.64
CA VAL A 14 -1.36 -7.34 2.42
C VAL A 14 -0.29 -7.30 3.50
N GLU A 15 -0.18 -8.35 4.32
CA GLU A 15 0.81 -8.41 5.40
C GLU A 15 2.25 -8.34 4.90
N LEU A 16 2.54 -9.03 3.78
CA LEU A 16 3.87 -9.02 3.18
C LEU A 16 4.21 -7.62 2.64
N LEU A 17 3.28 -6.99 1.92
CA LEU A 17 3.50 -5.69 1.32
C LEU A 17 3.59 -4.58 2.38
N ALA A 18 2.72 -4.59 3.39
CA ALA A 18 2.76 -3.63 4.49
C ALA A 18 4.11 -3.67 5.23
N ARG A 19 4.65 -4.87 5.46
CA ARG A 19 5.92 -5.07 6.16
C ARG A 19 7.14 -4.75 5.30
N GLU A 20 7.19 -5.23 4.06
CA GLU A 20 8.43 -5.24 3.27
C GLU A 20 8.55 -4.04 2.31
N LEU A 21 7.43 -3.42 1.89
CA LEU A 21 7.48 -2.32 0.92
C LEU A 21 8.14 -1.05 1.50
N PRO A 22 7.83 -0.58 2.72
CA PRO A 22 8.49 0.60 3.29
C PRO A 22 10.03 0.47 3.37
N PRO A 23 10.63 -0.59 3.95
CA PRO A 23 12.08 -0.71 4.00
C PRO A 23 12.71 -0.89 2.61
N ALA A 24 12.05 -1.60 1.69
CA ALA A 24 12.51 -1.71 0.31
C ALA A 24 12.58 -0.34 -0.39
N LEU A 25 11.60 0.53 -0.16
CA LEU A 25 11.59 1.90 -0.70
C LEU A 25 12.70 2.77 -0.09
N MET A 26 12.99 2.62 1.19
CA MET A 26 14.08 3.35 1.85
C MET A 26 15.47 2.87 1.41
N ALA A 27 15.62 1.58 1.08
CA ALA A 27 16.89 0.99 0.68
C ALA A 27 17.20 1.17 -0.82
N ALA A 28 16.20 1.48 -1.65
CA ALA A 28 16.36 1.57 -3.10
C ALA A 28 17.11 2.85 -3.53
N PRO A 29 18.31 2.75 -4.14
CA PRO A 29 19.03 3.92 -4.62
C PRO A 29 18.23 4.67 -5.69
N GLY A 30 18.05 5.98 -5.51
CA GLY A 30 17.29 6.82 -6.44
C GLY A 30 15.77 6.70 -6.31
N ALA A 31 15.25 5.98 -5.31
CA ALA A 31 13.84 6.05 -4.98
C ALA A 31 13.50 7.44 -4.43
N GLU A 32 12.41 8.02 -4.95
CA GLU A 32 11.85 9.28 -4.46
C GLU A 32 10.42 9.02 -3.97
N PRO A 33 10.22 8.49 -2.74
CA PRO A 33 8.89 8.14 -2.23
C PRO A 33 7.89 9.30 -2.25
N SER A 34 8.38 10.54 -2.13
CA SER A 34 7.57 11.76 -2.26
C SER A 34 6.96 11.97 -3.65
N ARG A 35 7.43 11.25 -4.67
CA ARG A 35 6.88 11.26 -6.04
C ARG A 35 6.03 10.03 -6.35
N TRP A 36 5.83 9.14 -5.39
CA TRP A 36 4.99 7.97 -5.56
C TRP A 36 3.53 8.32 -5.30
N LEU A 37 2.67 7.89 -6.21
CA LEU A 37 1.24 7.84 -5.99
C LEU A 37 0.88 6.40 -5.63
N VAL A 38 0.42 6.19 -4.40
CA VAL A 38 -0.07 4.90 -3.94
C VAL A 38 -1.58 5.01 -3.74
N ALA A 39 -2.32 4.08 -4.35
CA ALA A 39 -3.78 4.03 -4.25
C ALA A 39 -4.23 2.56 -4.16
N PHE A 40 -5.41 2.31 -3.63
CA PHE A 40 -6.02 0.99 -3.74
C PHE A 40 -6.62 0.79 -5.13
N CYS A 41 -6.48 -0.41 -5.69
CA CYS A 41 -7.12 -0.77 -6.96
C CYS A 41 -8.66 -0.73 -6.84
N ASP A 42 -9.16 -1.13 -5.67
CA ASP A 42 -10.55 -1.10 -5.25
C ASP A 42 -10.62 -1.02 -3.71
N GLU A 43 -11.78 -0.67 -3.17
CA GLU A 43 -12.05 -0.73 -1.73
C GLU A 43 -13.51 -1.11 -1.50
N ARG A 44 -13.74 -1.84 -0.42
CA ARG A 44 -15.07 -2.26 0.02
C ARG A 44 -15.70 -1.08 0.76
N LEU A 45 -16.93 -0.73 0.41
CA LEU A 45 -17.66 0.36 1.08
C LEU A 45 -18.15 -0.08 2.47
N VAL A 46 -17.23 -0.14 3.41
CA VAL A 46 -17.43 -0.55 4.82
C VAL A 46 -16.58 0.33 5.74
N PRO A 47 -16.86 0.35 7.06
CA PRO A 47 -15.99 1.04 8.01
C PRO A 47 -14.55 0.50 7.98
N PRO A 48 -13.52 1.33 8.28
CA PRO A 48 -12.11 0.91 8.27
C PRO A 48 -11.76 -0.24 9.20
N GLU A 49 -12.53 -0.46 10.27
CA GLU A 49 -12.33 -1.54 11.24
C GLU A 49 -12.99 -2.85 10.79
N HIS A 50 -13.77 -2.83 9.70
CA HIS A 50 -14.43 -4.00 9.18
C HIS A 50 -13.38 -5.00 8.61
N PRO A 51 -13.52 -6.32 8.84
CA PRO A 51 -12.54 -7.32 8.38
C PRO A 51 -12.29 -7.32 6.86
N GLU A 52 -13.28 -6.87 6.08
CA GLU A 52 -13.18 -6.76 4.62
C GLU A 52 -12.60 -5.42 4.13
N SER A 53 -12.21 -4.48 5.00
CA SER A 53 -11.57 -3.23 4.56
C SER A 53 -10.13 -3.49 4.13
N THR A 54 -9.78 -3.18 2.87
CA THR A 54 -8.40 -3.29 2.39
C THR A 54 -7.51 -2.29 3.12
N PHE A 55 -7.97 -1.05 3.25
CA PHE A 55 -7.34 0.00 4.06
C PHE A 55 -7.16 -0.46 5.50
N GLY A 56 -8.21 -1.04 6.10
CA GLY A 56 -8.17 -1.61 7.44
C GLY A 56 -7.06 -2.63 7.61
N ALA A 57 -6.96 -3.57 6.66
CA ALA A 57 -5.94 -4.61 6.65
C ALA A 57 -4.52 -4.03 6.55
N TYR A 58 -4.26 -3.06 5.67
CA TYR A 58 -2.95 -2.40 5.58
C TYR A 58 -2.61 -1.55 6.81
N ARG A 59 -3.60 -0.99 7.52
CA ARG A 59 -3.38 -0.12 8.68
C ARG A 59 -2.92 -0.88 9.94
N VAL A 60 -3.32 -2.14 10.06
CA VAL A 60 -3.01 -2.99 11.22
C VAL A 60 -1.86 -3.98 10.97
N SER A 61 -1.43 -4.11 9.71
CA SER A 61 -0.26 -4.90 9.29
C SER A 61 1.04 -4.13 9.47
#